data_AF-A0A966U8E7-F1
#
_entry.id   AF-A0A966U8E7-F1
#
_cell.length_a   1.000
_cell.length_b   1.000
_cell.length_c   1.000
_cell.angle_alpha   90.00
_cell.angle_beta   90.00
_cell.angle_gamma   90.00
#
_symmetry.space_group_name_H-M   'P 1'
#
loop_
_entity.id
_entity.type
_entity.pdbx_description
1 polymer ?
#
loop_
_entity_poly.entity_id
_entity_poly.type
_entity_poly.pdbx_seq_one_letter_code
_entity_poly.pdbx_strand_id
1 'polypeptide(L)' 'RDEVIDRGVFGPRVSDAARKRLGDVALIPFGQHSFEDPEENGPHALVCRHGALTDEELDVPLLALRGGN' A
#
# COMPACT_ATOMS: atom_id res chain seq x y z
N ARG A 1 6.46 1.98 13.41
CA ARG A 1 4.97 1.88 13.34
C ARG A 1 4.30 3.22 13.55
N ASP A 2 4.49 3.86 14.70
CA ASP A 2 3.72 5.07 15.04
C ASP A 2 4.05 6.24 14.10
N GLU A 3 5.31 6.41 13.72
CA GLU A 3 5.74 7.45 12.76
C GLU A 3 4.94 7.43 11.44
N VAL A 4 4.72 6.26 10.82
CA VAL A 4 4.00 6.18 9.54
C VAL A 4 2.50 6.44 9.71
N ILE A 5 1.94 6.13 10.87
CA ILE A 5 0.55 6.48 11.21
C ILE A 5 0.44 7.99 11.38
N ASP A 6 1.34 8.60 12.15
CA ASP A 6 1.35 10.04 12.44
C ASP A 6 1.58 10.87 11.16
N ARG A 7 2.39 10.36 10.23
CA ARG A 7 2.58 10.93 8.89
C ARG A 7 1.39 10.73 7.96
N GLY A 8 0.38 9.94 8.35
CA GLY A 8 -0.83 9.70 7.56
C GLY A 8 -0.63 8.77 6.36
N VAL A 9 0.42 7.92 6.37
CA VAL A 9 0.75 7.03 5.24
C VAL A 9 -0.41 6.08 4.87
N PHE A 10 -1.17 5.62 5.87
CA PHE A 10 -2.32 4.74 5.67
C PHE A 10 -3.67 5.49 5.59
N GLY A 11 -3.62 6.81 5.38
CA GLY A 11 -4.77 7.69 5.43
C GLY A 11 -5.12 8.17 6.85
N PRO A 12 -6.19 8.98 6.98
CA PRO A 12 -6.49 9.72 8.21
C PRO A 12 -7.06 8.86 9.35
N ARG A 13 -7.39 7.59 9.10
CA ARG A 13 -7.99 6.69 10.09
C ARG A 13 -7.33 5.32 10.02
N VAL A 14 -6.60 4.98 11.08
CA VAL A 14 -6.06 3.63 11.30
C VAL A 14 -6.78 3.03 12.49
N SER A 15 -7.54 1.95 12.28
CA SER A 15 -8.25 1.27 13.38
C SER A 15 -7.28 0.53 14.29
N ASP A 16 -7.69 0.25 15.53
CA ASP A 16 -6.89 -0.54 16.47
C ASP A 16 -6.56 -1.94 15.92
N ALA A 17 -7.51 -2.55 15.20
CA ALA A 17 -7.32 -3.83 14.54
C ALA A 17 -6.24 -3.78 13.45
N ALA A 18 -6.22 -2.70 12.64
CA ALA A 18 -5.17 -2.50 11.64
C ALA A 18 -3.81 -2.20 12.31
N ARG A 19 -3.79 -1.31 13.31
CA ARG A 19 -2.58 -0.95 14.06
C ARG A 19 -1.88 -2.16 14.66
N LYS A 20 -2.64 -3.12 15.21
CA LYS A 20 -2.12 -4.37 15.78
C LYS A 20 -1.42 -5.28 14.77
N ARG A 21 -1.68 -5.13 13.47
CA ARG A 21 -1.07 -5.95 12.40
C ARG A 21 0.18 -5.31 11.79
N LEU A 22 0.46 -4.05 12.11
CA LEU A 22 1.63 -3.36 11.59
C LEU A 22 2.90 -3.81 12.31
N GLY A 23 3.91 -4.16 11.52
CA GLY A 23 5.27 -4.34 12.02
C GLY A 23 5.87 -3.05 12.57
N ASP A 24 7.02 -3.16 13.22
CA ASP A 24 7.67 -2.01 13.85
C ASP A 24 8.36 -1.10 12.83
N VAL A 25 8.77 -1.65 11.69
CA VAL A 25 9.41 -0.95 10.58
C VAL A 25 8.56 -1.10 9.31
N ALA A 26 8.48 -0.04 8.51
CA ALA A 26 7.87 -0.05 7.20
C ALA A 26 8.92 0.33 6.15
N LEU A 27 9.08 -0.50 5.11
CA LEU A 27 9.88 -0.21 3.94
C LEU A 27 8.93 0.16 2.80
N ILE A 28 8.98 1.40 2.32
CA ILE A 28 7.99 1.95 1.39
C ILE A 28 8.74 2.63 0.23
N PRO A 29 8.50 2.24 -1.04
CA PRO A 29 9.03 2.97 -2.19
C PRO A 29 8.26 4.29 -2.37
N PHE A 30 8.99 5.38 -2.62
CA PHE A 30 8.41 6.71 -2.94
C PHE A 30 8.59 7.09 -4.42
N GLY A 31 8.84 6.10 -5.28
CA GLY A 31 9.10 6.24 -6.71
C GLY A 31 8.98 4.89 -7.41
N GLN A 32 9.39 4.83 -8.69
CA GLN A 32 9.28 3.63 -9.54
C GLN A 32 10.32 2.55 -9.18
N HIS A 33 10.25 2.03 -7.95
CA HIS A 33 11.16 1.04 -7.42
C HIS A 33 10.39 -0.09 -6.74
N SER A 34 10.87 -1.32 -6.93
CA SER A 34 10.46 -2.49 -6.17
C SER A 34 11.60 -2.94 -5.25
N PHE A 35 11.25 -3.61 -4.16
CA PHE A 35 12.20 -4.35 -3.35
C PHE A 35 12.09 -5.83 -3.70
N GLU A 36 13.22 -6.46 -3.98
CA GLU A 36 13.32 -7.90 -4.15
C GLU A 36 13.81 -8.51 -2.84
N ASP A 37 13.13 -9.56 -2.40
CA ASP A 37 13.58 -10.38 -1.29
C ASP A 37 14.22 -11.66 -1.86
N PRO A 38 15.52 -11.90 -1.65
CA PRO A 38 16.19 -13.13 -2.10
C PRO A 38 15.56 -14.41 -1.54
N GLU A 39 14.82 -14.32 -0.44
CA GLU A 39 14.10 -15.44 0.17
C GLU A 39 12.64 -15.56 -0.31
N GLU A 40 12.21 -14.74 -1.27
CA GLU A 40 10.88 -14.86 -1.86
C GLU A 40 10.77 -16.14 -2.70
N ASN A 41 10.14 -17.16 -2.12
CA ASN A 41 9.98 -18.49 -2.74
C ASN A 41 8.63 -18.66 -3.45
N GLY A 42 8.14 -17.58 -4.09
CA GLY A 42 6.90 -17.62 -4.87
C GLY A 42 7.03 -18.53 -6.10
N PRO A 43 5.93 -19.09 -6.62
CA PRO A 43 5.97 -19.96 -7.80
C PRO A 43 6.39 -19.26 -9.10
N HIS A 44 6.46 -17.92 -9.09
CA HIS A 44 6.74 -17.09 -10.28
C HIS A 44 7.67 -15.93 -9.93
N ALA A 45 8.58 -15.61 -10.86
CA ALA A 45 9.32 -14.34 -10.84
C ALA A 45 8.39 -13.22 -11.34
N LEU A 46 8.02 -12.31 -10.46
CA LEU A 46 7.12 -11.20 -10.80
C LEU A 46 7.87 -10.15 -11.64
N VAL A 47 7.32 -9.83 -12.81
CA VAL A 47 7.85 -8.79 -13.71
C VAL A 47 7.48 -7.39 -13.22
N CYS A 48 6.31 -7.24 -12.60
CA CYS A 48 5.80 -5.97 -12.07
C CYS A 48 5.22 -6.18 -10.67
N ARG A 49 5.35 -5.15 -9.82
CA ARG A 49 4.77 -5.08 -8.48
C ARG A 49 4.08 -3.73 -8.29
N HIS A 50 3.22 -3.67 -7.28
CA HIS A 50 2.55 -2.45 -6.81
C HIS A 50 2.75 -2.36 -5.28
N GLY A 51 2.45 -1.20 -4.70
CA GLY A 51 2.65 -0.87 -3.30
C GLY A 51 3.57 0.35 -3.07
N ALA A 52 4.00 1.05 -4.12
CA ALA A 52 4.72 2.30 -4.01
C ALA A 52 3.76 3.45 -3.65
N LEU A 53 4.28 4.45 -2.92
CA LEU A 53 3.57 5.66 -2.56
C LEU A 53 3.72 6.71 -3.67
N THR A 54 3.22 6.40 -4.86
CA THR A 54 3.20 7.30 -6.02
C THR A 54 1.76 7.51 -6.51
N ASP A 55 1.51 8.64 -7.19
CA ASP A 55 0.18 8.97 -7.69
C ASP A 55 -0.33 7.91 -8.68
N GLU A 56 0.56 7.35 -9.52
CA GLU A 56 0.21 6.32 -10.50
C GLU A 56 -0.26 5.00 -9.87
N GLU A 57 0.16 4.69 -8.64
CA GLU A 57 -0.22 3.46 -7.94
C GLU A 57 -1.38 3.66 -6.96
N LEU A 58 -1.54 4.86 -6.40
CA LEU A 58 -2.59 5.16 -5.42
C LEU A 58 -3.92 5.57 -6.08
N ASP A 59 -3.88 6.28 -7.20
CA ASP A 59 -5.08 6.81 -7.83
C ASP A 59 -5.83 5.74 -8.63
N VAL A 60 -6.91 5.20 -8.05
CA VAL A 60 -7.79 4.20 -8.67
C VAL A 60 -9.14 4.82 -9.03
N PRO A 61 -9.60 4.74 -10.30
CA PRO A 61 -10.89 5.28 -10.70
C PRO A 61 -12.06 4.66 -9.94
N LEU A 62 -12.91 5.51 -9.35
CA LEU A 62 -14.19 5.11 -8.76
C LEU A 62 -15.34 5.53 -9.67
N LEU A 63 -15.97 4.56 -10.32
CA LEU A 63 -17.15 4.79 -11.15
C LEU A 63 -18.40 4.41 -10.35
N ALA A 64 -19.33 5.37 -10.18
CA ALA A 64 -20.60 5.15 -9.50
C ALA A 64 -21.77 5.61 -10.39
N LEU A 65 -22.81 4.78 -10.46
CA LEU A 65 -24.04 5.06 -11.20
C LEU A 65 -25.20 5.13 -10.22
N ARG A 66 -26.13 6.06 -10.45
CA ARG A 66 -27.40 6.12 -9.73
C ARG A 66 -28.52 5.70 -10.69
N GLY A 67 -29.28 4.67 -10.33
CA GLY A 67 -30.49 4.30 -11.06
C GLY A 67 -31.55 5.40 -10.95
N GLY A 68 -32.12 5.81 -12.08
CA GLY A 68 -33.33 6.65 -12.12
C GLY A 68 -34.59 5.80 -11.99
N ASN A 69 -35.64 6.38 -11.39
CA ASN A 69 -36.99 5.82 -11.47
C ASN A 69 -37.57 5.96 -12.88
#